data_AF-A0A553QA47-F1
#
_entry.id   AF-A0A553QA47-F1
#
_cell.length_a   1.000
_cell.length_b   1.000
_cell.length_c   1.000
_cell.angle_alpha   90.00
_cell.angle_beta   90.00
_cell.angle_gamma   90.00
#
_symmetry.space_group_name_H-M   'P 1'
#
loop_
_entity.id
_entity.type
_entity.pdbx_description
1 polymer ?
#
loop_
_entity_poly.entity_id
_entity_poly.type
_entity_poly.pdbx_seq_one_letter_code
_entity_poly.pdbx_strand_id
1 'polypeptide(L)'
;MLSVQRDNPMMGQLYDLLHLIWKTYHFSPKSVRELRVIGADLGVNVLMPSGVKGTRWLPHVSRALETFLKPGQFTAVYYHMDHLAGSSANADIAGRATKAMFYVTNFYCCMIQVKKSMEEATFVAFCHFIANMFSGISKFSLLLQRNEIILP
;
A
#
# COMPACT_ATOMS: atom_id res chain seq x y z
N MET A 1 1.64 -11.00 12.42
CA MET A 1 2.80 -10.09 12.40
C MET A 1 3.74 -10.47 13.54
N LEU A 2 5.03 -10.57 13.26
CA LEU A 2 6.05 -10.95 14.25
C LEU A 2 6.17 -9.88 15.34
N SER A 3 6.63 -10.23 16.55
CA SER A 3 6.82 -9.28 17.66
C SER A 3 7.75 -8.14 17.27
N VAL A 4 8.92 -8.47 16.73
CA VAL A 4 9.95 -7.50 16.26
C VAL A 4 9.42 -6.51 15.22
N GLN A 5 8.41 -6.90 14.43
CA GLN A 5 7.80 -6.00 13.46
C GLN A 5 6.80 -5.04 14.08
N ARG A 6 6.15 -5.42 15.19
CA ARG A 6 5.24 -4.53 15.94
C ARG A 6 6.01 -3.42 16.62
N ASP A 7 7.25 -3.70 16.99
CA ASP A 7 8.14 -2.74 17.62
C ASP A 7 8.69 -1.72 16.60
N ASN A 8 8.57 -1.99 15.30
CA ASN A 8 8.95 -1.04 14.25
C ASN A 8 7.77 -0.11 13.87
N PRO A 9 7.87 1.20 14.13
CA PRO A 9 6.77 2.13 13.89
C PRO A 9 6.42 2.28 12.41
N MET A 10 7.39 2.21 11.49
CA MET A 10 7.16 2.32 10.04
C MET A 10 6.41 1.09 9.50
N MET A 11 6.70 -0.10 10.01
CA MET A 11 5.89 -1.28 9.71
C MET A 11 4.45 -1.06 10.17
N GLY A 12 4.24 -0.60 11.40
CA GLY A 12 2.90 -0.28 11.93
C GLY A 12 2.12 0.67 11.01
N GLN A 13 2.74 1.77 10.59
CA GLN A 13 2.15 2.74 9.67
C GLN A 13 1.79 2.12 8.31
N LEU A 14 2.66 1.27 7.75
CA LEU A 14 2.41 0.57 6.50
C LEU A 14 1.20 -0.38 6.60
N TYR A 15 1.12 -1.14 7.69
CA TYR A 15 -0.03 -2.04 7.92
C TYR A 15 -1.33 -1.26 8.05
N ASP A 16 -1.32 -0.17 8.82
CA ASP A 16 -2.49 0.69 9.01
C ASP A 16 -2.94 1.29 7.68
N LEU A 17 -2.01 1.82 6.88
CA LEU A 17 -2.29 2.38 5.55
C LEU A 17 -2.92 1.34 4.63
N LEU A 18 -2.29 0.18 4.45
CA LEU A 18 -2.79 -0.86 3.56
C LEU A 18 -4.14 -1.41 4.04
N HIS A 19 -4.32 -1.56 5.36
CA HIS A 19 -5.60 -1.99 5.92
C HIS A 19 -6.71 -0.97 5.70
N LEU A 20 -6.39 0.32 5.85
CA LEU A 20 -7.31 1.43 5.65
C LEU A 20 -7.76 1.54 4.20
N ILE A 21 -6.82 1.48 3.25
CA ILE A 21 -7.09 1.40 1.81
C ILE A 21 -8.02 0.23 1.53
N TRP A 22 -7.65 -0.98 1.97
CA TRP A 22 -8.50 -2.15 1.76
C TRP A 22 -9.91 -1.96 2.33
N LYS A 23 -10.06 -1.44 3.55
CA LYS A 23 -11.38 -1.23 4.18
C LYS A 23 -12.23 -0.24 3.39
N THR A 24 -11.64 0.82 2.84
CA THR A 24 -12.35 1.82 2.04
C THR A 24 -12.95 1.22 0.76
N TYR A 25 -12.25 0.31 0.09
CA TYR A 25 -12.70 -0.25 -1.19
C TYR A 25 -13.42 -1.59 -1.07
N HIS A 26 -13.09 -2.40 -0.06
CA HIS A 26 -13.67 -3.74 0.09
C HIS A 26 -15.16 -3.69 0.43
N PHE A 27 -15.57 -2.74 1.27
CA PHE A 27 -16.97 -2.64 1.75
C PHE A 27 -17.82 -1.63 0.98
N SER A 28 -17.24 -0.84 0.07
CA SER A 28 -17.95 0.24 -0.64
C SER A 28 -17.86 0.05 -2.15
N PRO A 29 -18.89 -0.56 -2.79
CA PRO A 29 -18.97 -0.66 -4.25
C PRO A 29 -18.95 0.71 -4.94
N LYS A 30 -19.50 1.74 -4.28
CA LYS A 30 -19.46 3.14 -4.75
C LYS A 30 -18.02 3.64 -4.88
N SER A 31 -17.23 3.48 -3.81
CA SER A 31 -15.83 3.91 -3.79
C SER A 31 -14.96 3.16 -4.79
N VAL A 32 -15.29 1.90 -5.08
CA VAL A 32 -14.62 1.13 -6.17
C VAL A 32 -14.97 1.71 -7.54
N ARG A 33 -16.24 2.07 -7.77
CA ARG A 33 -16.66 2.67 -9.03
C ARG A 33 -15.97 4.01 -9.26
N GLU A 34 -15.93 4.87 -8.25
CA GLU A 34 -15.26 6.18 -8.30
C GLU A 34 -13.76 6.01 -8.56
N LEU A 35 -13.09 5.09 -7.87
CA LEU A 35 -11.69 4.77 -8.11
C LEU A 35 -11.44 4.27 -9.55
N ARG A 36 -12.34 3.46 -10.11
CA ARG A 36 -12.21 2.97 -11.50
C ARG A 36 -12.39 4.09 -12.53
N VAL A 37 -13.23 5.08 -12.26
CA VAL A 37 -13.38 6.26 -13.12
C VAL A 37 -12.06 7.04 -13.15
N ILE A 38 -11.49 7.33 -11.97
CA ILE A 38 -10.18 8.00 -11.86
C ILE A 38 -9.09 7.17 -12.54
N GLY A 39 -9.13 5.84 -12.39
CA GLY A 39 -8.24 4.93 -13.09
C GLY A 39 -8.33 5.06 -14.61
N ALA A 40 -9.55 5.06 -15.15
CA ALA A 40 -9.79 5.23 -16.58
C ALA A 40 -9.27 6.57 -17.10
N ASP A 41 -9.48 7.66 -16.34
CA ASP A 41 -9.00 9.00 -16.69
C ASP A 41 -7.45 9.07 -16.69
N LEU A 42 -6.80 8.32 -15.81
CA LEU A 42 -5.34 8.19 -15.75
C LEU A 42 -4.78 7.15 -16.75
N GLY A 43 -5.64 6.43 -17.49
CA GLY A 43 -5.23 5.34 -18.39
C GLY A 43 -4.72 4.09 -17.66
N VAL A 44 -5.10 3.90 -16.39
CA VAL A 44 -4.62 2.83 -15.51
C VAL A 44 -5.75 1.87 -15.18
N ASN A 45 -5.52 0.57 -15.39
CA ASN A 45 -6.45 -0.45 -14.92
C ASN A 45 -6.30 -0.67 -13.41
N VAL A 46 -7.22 -0.07 -12.64
CA VAL A 46 -7.19 -0.14 -11.18
C VAL A 46 -7.48 -1.56 -10.68
N LEU A 47 -6.59 -2.05 -9.82
CA LEU A 47 -6.73 -3.31 -9.12
C LEU A 47 -7.42 -3.13 -7.77
N MET A 48 -8.14 -4.18 -7.35
CA MET A 48 -8.73 -4.22 -6.02
C MET A 48 -7.63 -4.42 -4.96
N PRO A 49 -7.55 -3.52 -3.95
CA PRO A 49 -6.60 -3.71 -2.85
C PRO A 49 -6.87 -5.01 -2.10
N SER A 50 -5.79 -5.65 -1.63
CA SER A 50 -5.85 -6.88 -0.84
C SER A 50 -5.79 -6.58 0.65
N GLY A 51 -6.46 -7.41 1.46
CA GLY A 51 -6.40 -7.31 2.91
C GLY A 51 -5.06 -7.78 3.46
N VAL A 52 -4.51 -7.04 4.41
CA VAL A 52 -3.25 -7.37 5.12
C VAL A 52 -3.43 -8.31 6.32
N LYS A 53 -4.67 -8.57 6.72
CA LYS A 53 -5.00 -9.49 7.82
C LYS A 53 -5.11 -10.91 7.29
N GLY A 54 -4.39 -11.84 7.92
CA GLY A 54 -4.49 -13.28 7.63
C GLY A 54 -3.45 -14.10 8.37
N THR A 55 -3.64 -15.42 8.38
CA THR A 55 -2.79 -16.38 9.12
C THR A 55 -1.34 -16.38 8.62
N ARG A 56 -1.15 -16.16 7.31
CA ARG A 56 0.16 -16.06 6.66
C ARG A 56 0.48 -14.60 6.33
N TRP A 57 0.93 -13.85 7.34
CA TRP A 57 1.07 -12.39 7.24
C TRP A 57 1.92 -11.92 6.03
N LEU A 58 3.05 -12.57 5.74
CA LEU A 58 3.99 -12.15 4.70
C LEU A 58 3.36 -12.13 3.29
N PRO A 59 2.74 -13.23 2.80
CA PRO A 59 2.00 -13.20 1.54
C PRO A 59 0.91 -12.13 1.43
N HIS A 60 0.18 -11.87 2.52
CA HIS A 60 -0.90 -10.89 2.53
C HIS A 60 -0.38 -9.46 2.37
N VAL A 61 0.69 -9.13 3.09
CA VAL A 61 1.30 -7.79 3.02
C VAL A 61 2.03 -7.59 1.70
N SER A 62 2.78 -8.60 1.21
CA SER A 62 3.46 -8.53 -0.08
C SER A 62 2.46 -8.24 -1.20
N ARG A 63 1.35 -8.99 -1.26
CA ARG A 63 0.33 -8.78 -2.29
C ARG A 63 -0.33 -7.41 -2.22
N ALA A 64 -0.68 -6.97 -1.01
CA ALA A 64 -1.29 -5.65 -0.80
C ALA A 64 -0.33 -4.52 -1.23
N LEU A 65 0.95 -4.66 -0.86
CA LEU A 65 2.00 -3.72 -1.21
C LEU A 65 2.30 -3.70 -2.71
N GLU A 66 2.49 -4.86 -3.33
CA GLU A 66 2.71 -4.98 -4.78
C GLU A 66 1.55 -4.38 -5.58
N THR A 67 0.32 -4.57 -5.13
CA THR A 67 -0.86 -3.97 -5.76
C THR A 67 -0.79 -2.45 -5.65
N PHE A 68 -0.55 -1.96 -4.43
CA PHE A 68 -0.50 -0.52 -4.15
C PHE A 68 0.63 0.20 -4.91
N LEU A 69 1.80 -0.43 -5.02
CA LEU A 69 2.99 0.11 -5.69
C LEU A 69 2.92 0.02 -7.22
N LYS A 70 1.86 -0.55 -7.82
CA LYS A 70 1.78 -0.60 -9.28
C LYS A 70 1.74 0.81 -9.88
N PRO A 71 2.39 1.02 -11.04
CA PRO A 71 2.34 2.30 -11.74
C PRO A 71 0.90 2.79 -11.91
N GLY A 72 0.63 4.01 -11.46
CA GLY A 72 -0.68 4.64 -11.59
C GLY A 72 -1.76 4.17 -10.60
N GLN A 73 -1.67 2.96 -10.05
CA GLN A 73 -2.60 2.49 -9.00
C GLN A 73 -2.52 3.41 -7.79
N PHE A 74 -1.30 3.71 -7.37
CA PHE A 74 -1.06 4.61 -6.28
C PHE A 74 -1.72 5.98 -6.54
N THR A 75 -1.45 6.57 -7.71
CA THR A 75 -1.97 7.90 -8.10
C THR A 75 -3.49 7.93 -8.03
N ALA A 76 -4.15 6.89 -8.56
CA ALA A 76 -5.60 6.78 -8.55
C ALA A 76 -6.16 6.71 -7.12
N VAL A 77 -5.52 5.91 -6.25
CA VAL A 77 -5.92 5.80 -4.84
C VAL A 77 -5.74 7.13 -4.12
N TYR A 78 -4.66 7.87 -4.40
CA TYR A 78 -4.42 9.18 -3.82
C TYR A 78 -5.51 10.19 -4.19
N TYR A 79 -5.76 10.41 -5.48
CA TYR A 79 -6.78 11.36 -5.94
C TYR A 79 -8.16 11.02 -5.39
N HIS A 80 -8.49 9.73 -5.32
CA HIS A 80 -9.76 9.32 -4.76
C HIS A 80 -9.84 9.57 -3.24
N MET A 81 -8.77 9.31 -2.50
CA MET A 81 -8.73 9.58 -1.05
C MET A 81 -8.78 11.08 -0.76
N ASP A 82 -8.10 11.91 -1.54
CA ASP A 82 -8.18 13.37 -1.46
C ASP A 82 -9.61 13.87 -1.71
N HIS A 83 -10.25 13.36 -2.77
CA HIS A 83 -11.65 13.64 -3.05
C HIS A 83 -12.56 13.23 -1.88
N LEU A 84 -12.40 12.02 -1.33
CA LEU A 84 -13.18 11.56 -0.18
C LEU A 84 -12.97 12.40 1.07
N ALA A 85 -11.74 12.89 1.31
CA ALA A 85 -11.44 13.75 2.45
C ALA A 85 -12.17 15.10 2.34
N GLY A 86 -12.27 15.65 1.12
CA GLY A 86 -12.96 16.92 0.87
C GLY A 86 -14.48 16.82 0.67
N SER A 87 -15.00 15.68 0.21
CA SER A 87 -16.41 15.56 -0.25
C SER A 87 -17.32 14.70 0.63
N SER A 88 -16.76 13.94 1.58
CA SER A 88 -17.59 13.01 2.35
C SER A 88 -18.33 13.69 3.52
N ALA A 89 -19.66 13.65 3.48
CA ALA A 89 -20.52 14.07 4.58
C ALA A 89 -20.49 13.10 5.79
N ASN A 90 -19.91 11.91 5.61
CA ASN A 90 -19.78 10.91 6.66
C ASN A 90 -18.41 11.05 7.34
N ALA A 91 -18.42 11.50 8.60
CA ALA A 91 -17.22 11.73 9.40
C ALA A 91 -16.28 10.52 9.48
N ASP A 92 -16.81 9.29 9.44
CA ASP A 92 -15.99 8.09 9.46
C ASP A 92 -15.25 7.87 8.13
N ILE A 93 -15.87 8.22 7.00
CA ILE A 93 -15.25 8.14 5.67
C ILE A 93 -14.22 9.27 5.54
N ALA A 94 -14.58 10.48 5.97
CA ALA A 94 -13.70 11.64 5.98
C ALA A 94 -12.46 11.37 6.84
N GLY A 95 -12.63 10.90 8.07
CA GLY A 95 -11.51 10.58 8.96
C GLY A 95 -10.60 9.47 8.42
N ARG A 96 -11.18 8.44 7.78
CA ARG A 96 -10.38 7.41 7.08
C ARG A 96 -9.64 7.98 5.88
N ALA A 97 -10.27 8.83 5.09
CA ALA A 97 -9.67 9.45 3.93
C ALA A 97 -8.55 10.41 4.33
N THR A 98 -8.73 11.24 5.36
CA THR A 98 -7.72 12.13 5.91
C THR A 98 -6.54 11.36 6.51
N LYS A 99 -6.80 10.28 7.26
CA LYS A 99 -5.73 9.43 7.79
C LYS A 99 -4.98 8.71 6.67
N ALA A 100 -5.68 8.23 5.65
CA ALA A 100 -5.07 7.63 4.47
C ALA A 100 -4.22 8.67 3.73
N MET A 101 -4.79 9.85 3.45
CA MET A 101 -4.10 10.97 2.82
C MET A 101 -2.86 11.36 3.62
N PHE A 102 -2.88 11.42 4.96
CA PHE A 102 -1.66 11.67 5.74
C PHE A 102 -0.53 10.68 5.38
N TYR A 103 -0.83 9.38 5.34
CA TYR A 103 0.16 8.36 4.97
C TYR A 103 0.51 8.32 3.48
N VAL A 104 -0.45 8.65 2.59
CA VAL A 104 -0.30 8.62 1.14
C VAL A 104 0.37 9.90 0.62
N THR A 105 0.16 11.06 1.26
CA THR A 105 0.87 12.32 0.98
C THR A 105 2.34 12.20 1.38
N ASN A 106 2.66 11.52 2.50
CA ASN A 106 4.04 11.12 2.82
C ASN A 106 4.60 10.11 1.80
N PHE A 107 3.72 9.47 1.02
CA PHE A 107 4.10 8.52 -0.02
C PHE A 107 4.38 9.19 -1.39
N TYR A 108 3.81 10.37 -1.68
CA TYR A 108 3.94 11.03 -2.99
C TYR A 108 4.79 12.31 -2.96
N CYS A 109 6.11 12.13 -3.12
CA CYS A 109 6.99 13.16 -3.67
C CYS A 109 8.18 12.57 -4.46
N CYS A 110 8.01 11.42 -5.14
CA CYS A 110 9.13 10.71 -5.79
C CYS A 110 9.03 10.52 -7.32
N MET A 111 7.93 10.89 -8.00
CA MET A 111 7.85 10.70 -9.46
C MET A 111 7.69 11.97 -10.33
N ILE A 112 7.57 13.17 -9.76
CA ILE A 112 7.55 14.41 -10.57
C ILE A 112 8.51 15.52 -10.06
N GLN A 113 9.08 15.44 -8.85
CA GLN A 113 9.92 16.53 -8.33
C GLN A 113 11.21 16.04 -7.63
N VAL A 114 12.29 15.95 -8.41
CA VAL A 114 13.70 15.98 -7.97
C VAL A 114 14.06 17.31 -7.27
N LYS A 115 13.12 18.05 -6.64
CA LYS A 115 13.40 19.46 -6.30
C LYS A 115 12.66 20.02 -5.08
N LYS A 116 12.80 19.38 -3.92
CA LYS A 116 13.04 20.02 -2.60
C LYS A 116 12.96 18.97 -1.49
N SER A 117 14.09 18.32 -1.28
CA SER A 117 14.59 17.78 -0.02
C SER A 117 13.62 17.65 1.17
N MET A 118 13.29 16.39 1.50
CA MET A 118 13.45 15.81 2.84
C MET A 118 12.39 16.03 3.94
N GLU A 119 11.09 15.73 3.76
CA GLU A 119 10.16 15.57 4.91
C GLU A 119 9.03 14.51 4.70
N GLU A 120 9.18 13.41 3.95
CA GLU A 120 9.36 12.07 4.57
C GLU A 120 9.65 10.98 3.49
N ALA A 121 10.62 11.21 2.60
CA ALA A 121 11.06 10.22 1.60
C ALA A 121 11.44 8.84 2.19
N THR A 122 11.75 8.81 3.49
CA THR A 122 12.10 7.62 4.26
C THR A 122 10.99 6.58 4.27
N PHE A 123 9.71 6.96 4.39
CA PHE A 123 8.62 5.98 4.44
C PHE A 123 8.37 5.32 3.08
N VAL A 124 8.49 6.10 1.99
CA VAL A 124 8.43 5.57 0.61
C VAL A 124 9.58 4.62 0.35
N ALA A 125 10.81 5.06 0.66
CA ALA A 125 12.00 4.22 0.53
C ALA A 125 11.84 2.94 1.36
N PHE A 126 11.25 3.04 2.55
CA PHE A 126 10.92 1.90 3.39
C PHE A 126 9.91 0.95 2.74
N CYS A 127 8.83 1.46 2.13
CA CYS A 127 7.86 0.64 1.41
C CYS A 127 8.51 -0.15 0.26
N HIS A 128 9.33 0.51 -0.55
CA HIS A 128 10.06 -0.15 -1.64
C HIS A 128 11.12 -1.12 -1.12
N PHE A 129 11.83 -0.76 -0.04
CA PHE A 129 12.79 -1.64 0.63
C PHE A 129 12.12 -2.91 1.14
N ILE A 130 10.98 -2.78 1.82
CA ILE A 130 10.22 -3.91 2.35
C ILE A 130 9.67 -4.78 1.21
N ALA A 131 9.16 -4.20 0.13
CA ALA A 131 8.74 -4.96 -1.05
C ALA A 131 9.89 -5.80 -1.63
N ASN A 132 11.08 -5.21 -1.76
CA ASN A 132 12.27 -5.90 -2.25
C ASN A 132 12.74 -6.99 -1.28
N MET A 133 12.78 -6.70 0.02
CA MET A 133 13.10 -7.70 1.05
C MET A 133 12.13 -8.88 1.00
N PHE A 134 10.82 -8.63 0.93
CA PHE A 134 9.82 -9.69 0.90
C PHE A 134 9.95 -10.55 -0.36
N SER A 135 10.24 -9.94 -1.51
CA SER A 135 10.58 -10.67 -2.73
C SER A 135 11.84 -11.54 -2.55
N GLY A 136 12.91 -11.00 -1.95
CA GLY A 136 14.14 -11.73 -1.66
C GLY A 136 13.91 -12.92 -0.72
N ILE A 137 13.22 -12.70 0.40
CA ILE A 137 12.87 -13.75 1.37
C ILE A 137 12.00 -14.82 0.71
N SER A 138 11.02 -14.43 -0.11
CA SER A 138 10.16 -15.40 -0.80
C SER A 138 10.95 -16.27 -1.78
N LYS A 139 11.87 -15.69 -2.55
CA LYS A 139 12.73 -16.45 -3.47
C LYS A 139 13.67 -17.37 -2.71
N PHE A 140 14.31 -16.87 -1.67
CA PHE A 140 15.21 -17.67 -0.82
C PHE A 140 14.46 -18.82 -0.13
N SER A 141 13.27 -18.57 0.40
CA SER A 141 12.44 -19.62 1.00
C SER A 141 12.07 -20.71 0.01
N LEU A 142 11.76 -20.36 -1.24
CA LEU A 142 11.50 -21.35 -2.30
C LEU A 142 12.75 -22.18 -2.64
N LEU A 143 13.93 -21.55 -2.70
CA LEU A 143 15.19 -22.28 -2.93
C LEU A 143 15.46 -23.30 -1.82
N LEU A 144 15.27 -22.92 -0.55
CA LEU A 144 15.40 -23.83 0.58
C LEU A 144 14.36 -24.96 0.53
N GLN A 145 13.12 -24.65 0.18
CA GLN A 145 12.06 -25.67 0.06
C GLN A 145 12.30 -26.65 -1.09
N ARG A 146 12.95 -26.23 -2.16
CA ARG A 146 13.28 -27.07 -3.32
C ARG A 146 14.51 -27.95 -3.10
N ASN A 147 15.19 -27.83 -1.96
CA ASN A 147 16.44 -28.54 -1.65
C ASN A 147 17.59 -28.33 -2.65
N GLU A 148 17.50 -27.34 -3.56
CA GLU A 148 18.51 -27.04 -4.59
C GLU A 148 19.87 -26.60 -4.00
N ILE A 149 19.93 -26.33 -2.69
CA ILE A 149 21.13 -25.86 -1.96
C ILE A 149 21.58 -26.87 -0.89
N ILE A 150 20.70 -27.78 -0.45
CA ILE A 150 20.94 -28.62 0.74
C ILE A 150 21.41 -30.04 0.38
N LEU A 151 21.10 -30.53 -0.83
CA LEU A 151 21.61 -31.80 -1.32
C LEU A 151 22.45 -31.55 -2.59
N PRO A 152 23.65 -32.15 -2.70
CA PRO A 152 24.50 -32.03 -3.89
C PRO A 152 23.85 -32.63 -5.15
#